data_AF-A0A0S3TWH4-F1
#
_entry.id   AF-A0A0S3TWH4-F1
#
_cell.length_a   1.000
_cell.length_b   1.000
_cell.length_c   1.000
_cell.angle_alpha   90.00
_cell.angle_beta   90.00
_cell.angle_gamma   90.00
#
_symmetry.space_group_name_H-M   'P 1'
#
loop_
_entity.id
_entity.type
_entity.pdbx_description
1 polymer ?
#
loop_
_entity_poly.entity_id
_entity_poly.type
_entity_poly.pdbx_seq_one_letter_code
_entity_poly.pdbx_strand_id
1 'polypeptide(L)' 'MDYGCSLAEAAKRLRVDQATVLIAMQRGAIRTQYQNGRPVLTSSALAEYKLRSSR' A
#
# COMPACT_ATOMS: atom_id res chain seq x y z
N MET A 1 -1.71 15.28 -7.54
CA MET A 1 -0.77 14.25 -8.06
C MET A 1 -0.67 13.17 -7.02
N ASP A 2 -1.23 11.99 -7.26
CA ASP A 2 -1.06 10.86 -6.36
C ASP A 2 0.30 10.23 -6.63
N TYR A 3 1.28 10.50 -5.75
CA TYR A 3 2.62 9.97 -5.91
C TYR A 3 2.62 8.50 -5.49
N GLY A 4 2.87 7.63 -6.46
CA GLY A 4 3.17 6.24 -6.21
C GLY A 4 4.39 6.09 -5.32
N CYS A 5 4.30 5.23 -4.30
CA CYS A 5 5.40 4.94 -3.40
C CYS A 5 5.72 3.43 -3.40
N SER A 6 6.98 3.13 -3.14
CA SER A 6 7.48 1.76 -3.04
C SER A 6 6.91 1.05 -1.80
N LEU A 7 6.94 -0.29 -1.81
CA LEU A 7 6.53 -1.14 -0.68
C LEU A 7 7.13 -0.70 0.66
N ALA A 8 8.43 -0.43 0.68
CA ALA A 8 9.14 -0.01 1.90
C ALA A 8 8.63 1.34 2.45
N GLU A 9 8.32 2.29 1.57
CA GLU A 9 7.79 3.59 1.98
C GLU A 9 6.34 3.47 2.47
N ALA A 10 5.55 2.62 1.81
CA ALA A 10 4.19 2.29 2.25
C ALA A 10 4.18 1.66 3.65
N ALA A 11 5.07 0.70 3.91
CA ALA A 11 5.23 0.05 5.21
C ALA A 11 5.57 1.08 6.31
N LYS A 12 6.51 1.99 6.01
CA LYS A 12 6.89 3.09 6.91
C LYS A 12 5.71 4.02 7.22
N ARG A 13 4.91 4.40 6.22
CA ARG A 13 3.72 5.27 6.38
C ARG A 13 2.62 4.59 7.19
N LEU A 14 2.44 3.29 7.00
CA LEU A 14 1.46 2.50 7.73
C LEU A 14 1.94 2.07 9.12
N ARG A 15 3.25 2.25 9.43
CA ARG A 15 3.90 1.72 10.64
C ARG A 15 3.69 0.22 10.82
N VAL A 16 3.76 -0.52 9.73
CA VAL A 16 3.67 -1.98 9.70
C VAL A 16 4.88 -2.57 8.99
N ASP A 17 5.03 -3.87 9.09
CA ASP A 17 6.08 -4.60 8.40
C ASP A 17 5.85 -4.65 6.88
N GLN A 18 6.93 -4.77 6.10
CA GLN A 18 6.81 -4.89 4.64
C GLN A 18 6.04 -6.14 4.24
N ALA A 19 6.20 -7.22 5.00
CA ALA A 19 5.45 -8.46 4.81
C ALA A 19 3.94 -8.23 4.95
N THR A 20 3.51 -7.43 5.93
CA THR A 20 2.09 -7.09 6.14
C THR A 20 1.52 -6.33 4.94
N VAL A 21 2.28 -5.37 4.40
CA VAL A 21 1.88 -4.64 3.18
C VAL A 21 1.77 -5.61 2.00
N LEU A 22 2.75 -6.52 1.85
CA LEU A 22 2.78 -7.49 0.76
C LEU A 22 1.60 -8.46 0.81
N ILE A 23 1.26 -8.97 2.01
CA ILE A 23 0.07 -9.80 2.24
C ILE A 23 -1.21 -9.00 1.93
N ALA A 24 -1.30 -7.75 2.38
CA ALA A 24 -2.47 -6.91 2.12
C ALA A 24 -2.63 -6.62 0.61
N MET A 25 -1.54 -6.50 -0.14
CA MET A 25 -1.57 -6.40 -1.60
C MET A 25 -2.04 -7.70 -2.25
N GLN A 26 -1.48 -8.84 -1.87
CA GLN A 26 -1.87 -10.16 -2.41
C GLN A 26 -3.34 -10.49 -2.14
N ARG A 27 -3.86 -10.05 -0.98
CA ARG A 27 -5.26 -10.22 -0.60
C ARG A 27 -6.20 -9.20 -1.26
N GLY A 28 -5.68 -8.25 -2.03
CA GLY A 28 -6.47 -7.16 -2.62
C GLY A 28 -7.01 -6.15 -1.60
N ALA A 29 -6.48 -6.15 -0.38
CA ALA A 29 -6.90 -5.23 0.67
C ALA A 29 -6.36 -3.81 0.44
N ILE A 30 -5.22 -3.67 -0.26
CA ILE A 30 -4.68 -2.38 -0.71
C ILE A 30 -4.73 -2.33 -2.23
N ARG A 31 -5.34 -1.27 -2.77
CA ARG A 31 -5.32 -1.00 -4.22
C ARG A 31 -3.89 -0.82 -4.69
N THR A 32 -3.47 -1.71 -5.56
CA THR A 32 -2.12 -1.75 -6.12
C THR A 32 -2.20 -1.54 -7.62
N GLN A 33 -1.36 -0.64 -8.12
CA GLN A 33 -1.19 -0.45 -9.56
C GLN A 33 0.16 -1.01 -9.97
N TYR A 34 0.25 -1.58 -11.17
CA TYR A 34 1.51 -2.03 -11.72
C TYR A 34 1.97 -1.02 -12.76
N GLN A 35 3.14 -0.43 -12.53
CA GLN A 35 3.76 0.51 -13.46
C GLN A 35 5.11 -0.07 -13.86
N ASN A 36 5.29 -0.37 -15.16
CA ASN A 36 6.47 -1.06 -15.69
C ASN A 36 6.82 -2.36 -14.93
N GLY A 37 5.81 -3.16 -14.60
CA GLY A 37 5.98 -4.43 -13.87
C GLY A 37 6.32 -4.29 -12.39
N ARG A 38 6.38 -3.06 -11.86
CA ARG A 38 6.62 -2.80 -10.43
C ARG A 38 5.32 -2.46 -9.72
N PRO A 39 5.07 -3.01 -8.52
CA PRO A 39 3.93 -2.60 -7.71
C PRO A 39 4.12 -1.18 -7.18
N VAL A 40 3.16 -0.33 -7.47
CA VAL A 40 3.09 1.06 -7.05
C VAL A 40 1.88 1.24 -6.14
N LEU A 41 2.15 1.68 -4.92
CA LEU A 41 1.13 1.96 -3.90
C LEU A 41 0.88 3.46 -3.86
N THR A 42 -0.36 3.88 -4.09
CA THR A 42 -0.73 5.29 -4.05
C THR A 42 -1.02 5.74 -2.61
N SER A 43 -0.78 7.00 -2.30
CA SER A 43 -1.06 7.56 -0.98
C SER A 43 -2.54 7.41 -0.62
N SER A 44 -3.43 7.57 -1.60
CA SER A 44 -4.87 7.36 -1.44
C SER A 44 -5.21 5.92 -1.05
N ALA A 45 -4.59 4.92 -1.69
CA ALA A 45 -4.82 3.51 -1.35
C ALA A 45 -4.36 3.16 0.07
N LEU A 46 -3.23 3.74 0.52
CA LEU A 46 -2.74 3.56 1.89
C LEU A 46 -3.67 4.22 2.92
N ALA A 47 -4.19 5.41 2.61
CA ALA A 47 -5.13 6.11 3.48
C ALA A 47 -6.45 5.32 3.63
N GLU A 48 -7.01 4.83 2.53
CA GLU A 48 -8.21 3.98 2.56
C GLU A 48 -7.99 2.69 3.35
N TYR A 49 -6.85 2.03 3.16
CA TYR A 49 -6.50 0.83 3.92
C TYR A 49 -6.41 1.10 5.42
N LYS A 50 -5.75 2.21 5.82
CA LYS A 50 -5.64 2.61 7.22
C LYS A 50 -7.00 2.90 7.84
N LEU A 51 -7.90 3.56 7.11
CA LEU A 51 -9.27 3.82 7.56
C LEU A 51 -10.06 2.52 7.76
N ARG A 52 -9.94 1.55 6.84
CA ARG A 52 -10.56 0.22 6.98
C ARG A 52 -9.98 -0.58 8.13
N SER A 53 -8.67 -0.50 8.34
CA SER A 53 -7.97 -1.26 9.40
C SER A 53 -8.19 -0.68 10.81
N SER A 54 -8.71 0.55 10.92
CA SER A 54 -9.01 1.20 12.20
C SER A 54 -10.46 0.99 12.68
N ARG A 55 -11.26 0.23 11.93
CA ARG A 55 -12.63 -0.18 12.30
C ARG A 55 -12.61 -1.58 12.89
#